data_AF-A0AAP0IZR5-F1
#
_entry.id   AF-A0AAP0IZR5-F1
#
_cell.length_a   1.000
_cell.length_b   1.000
_cell.length_c   1.000
_cell.angle_alpha   90.00
_cell.angle_beta   90.00
_cell.angle_gamma   90.00
#
_symmetry.space_group_name_H-M   'P 1'
#
loop_
_entity.id
_entity.type
_entity.pdbx_description
1 polymer ?
#
loop_
_entity_poly.entity_id
_entity_poly.type
_entity_poly.pdbx_seq_one_letter_code
_entity_poly.pdbx_strand_id
1 'polypeptide(L)'
;MNFHCQCIIGLPTANRGQINVPVRQPLRWVEAPGAPPLGSPARPQPNTPARLIMGNNLSFPISDLLFRHISCRIGKMGHEADGLHRRGSGEPSPLRWVIHMKGLGFCNLLYVGDANIDFLLRNTNCELLTRMDLGVLAASLYKKSRGGGVRIFDAMCGCGIRSLRYLVQAEADFVWANDANEENRKTVLANLSSVERRRWLATHFDANRVMADCYLHREFFDLIDIDSFGSDSSFFRSAFDSLKLDGLLYVTSTDGYSSGGHRPNHSLASYGAYVRPMPYSNEVGLRMLIGGAVRDASVLGYRVSPLFSYYSYHGPVFRVMLLVNRGKLPENRHYGFISYCKLCGNSQSFTWEKLGQICCSCTNGEVSNSLVVSGPLWIGPLHNKAYVTEMLNASRQSGWVEPGGCSDLEKLLEQLINESDPELSFGYIKLDEVASRAKINSPPLRTLMSTLQKEGYAVSRSHIASNAIKTNCPMTVCIQIARDLQKCQNGSSL
;
A
#
# COMPACT_ATOMS: atom_id res chain seq x y z
N MET A 1 25.74 -7.42 17.12
CA MET A 1 25.00 -8.54 17.74
C MET A 1 24.01 -9.05 16.70
N ASN A 2 24.22 -10.27 16.21
CA ASN A 2 23.34 -10.93 15.24
C ASN A 2 22.06 -11.37 15.96
N PHE A 3 20.89 -10.94 15.46
CA PHE A 3 19.60 -11.46 15.93
C PHE A 3 19.24 -12.71 15.12
N HIS A 4 19.49 -13.88 15.70
CA HIS A 4 18.83 -15.12 15.30
C HIS A 4 17.43 -15.17 15.93
N CYS A 5 16.38 -15.25 15.11
CA CYS A 5 15.05 -15.67 15.58
C CYS A 5 15.03 -17.20 15.68
N GLN A 6 15.17 -17.75 16.89
CA GLN A 6 14.77 -19.13 17.18
C GLN A 6 13.28 -19.17 17.54
N CYS A 7 12.47 -19.84 16.72
CA CYS A 7 11.11 -20.24 17.09
C CYS A 7 11.18 -21.41 18.08
N ILE A 8 10.90 -21.15 19.35
CA ILE A 8 10.60 -22.19 20.35
C ILE A 8 9.17 -22.66 20.10
N ILE A 9 9.00 -23.93 19.68
CA ILE A 9 7.69 -24.58 19.60
C ILE A 9 7.32 -25.01 21.03
N GLY A 10 6.43 -24.27 21.67
CA GLY A 10 5.76 -24.71 22.89
C GLY A 10 4.67 -25.73 22.55
N LEU A 11 4.82 -26.97 23.01
CA LEU A 11 3.74 -27.96 23.04
C LEU A 11 2.77 -27.66 24.20
N PRO A 12 1.48 -28.03 24.09
CA PRO A 12 0.47 -27.69 25.09
C PRO A 12 0.66 -28.48 26.39
N THR A 13 0.45 -27.80 27.51
CA THR A 13 0.44 -28.36 28.86
C THR A 13 -0.71 -29.35 29.09
N ALA A 14 -0.37 -30.55 29.54
CA ALA A 14 -1.21 -31.32 30.46
C ALA A 14 -0.32 -32.16 31.40
N ASN A 15 -0.65 -32.07 32.69
CA ASN A 15 -0.14 -32.80 33.86
C ASN A 15 1.08 -32.29 34.64
N ARG A 16 0.84 -32.24 35.96
CA ARG A 16 1.69 -31.77 37.07
C ARG A 16 3.00 -32.53 37.16
N GLY A 17 4.07 -31.81 37.48
CA GLY A 17 5.33 -32.37 37.98
C GLY A 17 6.37 -31.26 38.19
N GLN A 18 6.68 -30.94 39.44
CA GLN A 18 7.78 -30.05 39.84
C GLN A 18 9.11 -30.59 39.31
N ILE A 19 9.94 -29.79 38.60
CA ILE A 19 11.42 -29.91 38.68
C ILE A 19 12.07 -28.52 38.44
N ASN A 20 13.01 -28.18 39.33
CA ASN A 20 13.82 -26.96 39.40
C ASN A 20 14.72 -26.71 38.18
N VAL A 21 14.96 -25.43 37.87
CA VAL A 21 15.97 -24.96 36.90
C VAL A 21 17.24 -24.50 37.64
N PRO A 22 18.44 -25.01 37.31
CA PRO A 22 19.69 -24.36 37.71
C PRO A 22 20.31 -23.49 36.59
N VAL A 23 21.16 -22.59 37.05
CA VAL A 23 21.74 -21.40 36.43
C VAL A 23 22.80 -21.70 35.34
N ARG A 24 22.90 -20.78 34.37
CA ARG A 24 23.84 -20.75 33.21
C ARG A 24 25.34 -20.86 33.60
N GLN A 25 26.12 -21.56 32.78
CA GLN A 25 27.55 -21.28 32.54
C GLN A 25 27.90 -21.39 31.03
N PRO A 26 28.89 -20.64 30.50
CA PRO A 26 29.20 -20.56 29.07
C PRO A 26 30.29 -21.56 28.64
N LEU A 27 30.14 -22.17 27.46
CA LEU A 27 31.16 -23.06 26.86
C LEU A 27 32.02 -22.34 25.82
N ARG A 28 33.34 -22.60 25.91
CA ARG A 28 34.44 -22.12 25.06
C ARG A 28 34.60 -22.97 23.78
N TRP A 29 35.20 -22.38 22.75
CA TRP A 29 35.65 -23.06 21.52
C TRP A 29 36.97 -23.80 21.73
N VAL A 30 37.11 -24.99 21.14
CA VAL A 30 38.38 -25.72 20.99
C VAL A 30 38.48 -26.23 19.55
N GLU A 31 39.58 -25.90 18.86
CA GLU A 31 39.96 -26.43 17.55
C GLU A 31 40.70 -27.78 17.69
N ALA A 32 40.62 -28.63 16.66
CA ALA A 32 41.48 -29.81 16.51
C ALA A 32 42.03 -29.93 15.06
N PRO A 33 43.32 -30.27 14.86
CA PRO A 33 44.00 -30.27 13.56
C PRO A 33 44.23 -31.66 12.94
N GLY A 34 44.45 -31.74 11.62
CA GLY A 34 45.21 -32.85 10.98
C GLY A 34 44.83 -33.34 9.56
N ALA A 35 45.48 -32.75 8.52
CA ALA A 35 46.05 -33.33 7.26
C ALA A 35 45.18 -34.11 6.21
N PRO A 36 45.63 -34.32 4.94
CA PRO A 36 46.57 -33.59 4.04
C PRO A 36 45.96 -33.28 2.62
N PRO A 37 46.70 -32.65 1.67
CA PRO A 37 46.16 -32.16 0.38
C PRO A 37 46.48 -33.09 -0.81
N LEU A 38 45.73 -33.01 -1.92
CA LEU A 38 46.19 -33.07 -3.33
C LEU A 38 45.03 -33.22 -4.35
N GLY A 39 45.11 -32.45 -5.44
CA GLY A 39 44.70 -32.90 -6.80
C GLY A 39 43.39 -32.38 -7.39
N SER A 40 43.49 -31.58 -8.45
CA SER A 40 42.45 -31.30 -9.46
C SER A 40 42.88 -31.93 -10.82
N PRO A 41 42.03 -32.01 -11.87
CA PRO A 41 40.57 -32.12 -11.97
C PRO A 41 40.12 -33.33 -12.84
N ALA A 42 38.88 -33.83 -12.68
CA ALA A 42 38.25 -34.71 -13.66
C ALA A 42 36.81 -34.25 -13.95
N ARG A 43 36.50 -34.03 -15.24
CA ARG A 43 35.14 -33.76 -15.75
C ARG A 43 34.22 -34.96 -15.52
N PRO A 44 32.92 -34.73 -15.26
CA PRO A 44 31.90 -35.65 -15.75
C PRO A 44 30.79 -34.96 -16.56
N GLN A 45 30.41 -35.63 -17.65
CA GLN A 45 29.20 -35.40 -18.44
C GLN A 45 27.96 -36.07 -17.79
N PRO A 46 26.72 -35.76 -18.26
CA PRO A 46 25.53 -35.70 -17.42
C PRO A 46 24.76 -37.03 -17.31
N ASN A 47 23.81 -37.05 -16.36
CA ASN A 47 22.75 -38.04 -16.12
C ASN A 47 23.05 -39.17 -15.12
N THR A 48 22.85 -38.90 -13.82
CA THR A 48 22.27 -39.86 -12.86
C THR A 48 21.75 -39.13 -11.61
N PRO A 49 20.52 -39.38 -11.11
CA PRO A 49 19.98 -38.70 -9.92
C PRO A 49 20.54 -39.29 -8.62
N ALA A 50 20.94 -38.42 -7.69
CA ALA A 50 21.41 -38.81 -6.36
C ALA A 50 20.24 -39.24 -5.45
N ARG A 51 20.40 -40.36 -4.76
CA ARG A 51 19.53 -40.85 -3.66
C ARG A 51 20.14 -40.47 -2.31
N LEU A 52 19.30 -40.03 -1.38
CA LEU A 52 19.61 -40.01 0.05
C LEU A 52 18.82 -41.15 0.72
N ILE A 53 19.53 -42.04 1.43
CA ILE A 53 18.93 -43.12 2.25
C ILE A 53 19.17 -42.77 3.72
N MET A 54 18.10 -42.64 4.50
CA MET A 54 18.09 -42.94 5.94
C MET A 54 16.80 -43.71 6.26
N GLY A 55 16.96 -44.78 7.05
CA GLY A 55 15.95 -45.81 7.31
C GLY A 55 14.82 -45.35 8.22
N ASN A 56 13.60 -45.48 7.73
CA ASN A 56 12.63 -46.49 8.16
C ASN A 56 11.43 -46.39 7.21
N ASN A 57 10.94 -47.55 6.77
CA ASN A 57 9.97 -47.71 5.69
C ASN A 57 8.73 -46.82 5.86
N LEU A 58 8.58 -45.82 4.97
CA LEU A 58 7.33 -45.29 4.41
C LEU A 58 7.68 -44.27 3.32
N SER A 59 7.41 -44.61 2.06
CA SER A 59 7.60 -43.75 0.89
C SER A 59 6.35 -42.90 0.64
N PHE A 60 6.48 -41.57 0.53
CA PHE A 60 5.41 -40.67 0.08
C PHE A 60 5.89 -39.76 -1.07
N PRO A 61 5.06 -39.47 -2.08
CA PRO A 61 5.39 -38.56 -3.16
C PRO A 61 5.47 -37.09 -2.68
N ILE A 62 6.34 -36.30 -3.32
CA ILE A 62 6.65 -34.88 -3.00
C ILE A 62 5.44 -33.93 -3.10
N SER A 63 4.29 -34.40 -3.57
CA SER A 63 3.02 -33.63 -3.59
C SER A 63 2.39 -33.43 -2.21
N ASP A 64 2.71 -34.27 -1.20
CA ASP A 64 2.00 -34.24 0.10
C ASP A 64 2.65 -33.33 1.17
N LEU A 65 3.92 -32.97 0.99
CA LEU A 65 4.65 -32.08 1.91
C LEU A 65 4.21 -30.61 1.79
N LEU A 66 3.85 -30.18 0.57
CA LEU A 66 3.28 -28.83 0.35
C LEU A 66 1.89 -28.69 0.97
N PHE A 67 1.08 -29.76 0.90
CA PHE A 67 -0.30 -29.75 1.41
C PHE A 67 -0.37 -29.65 2.93
N ARG A 68 0.56 -30.31 3.66
CA ARG A 68 0.62 -30.21 5.12
C ARG A 68 1.15 -28.86 5.62
N HIS A 69 2.04 -28.20 4.88
CA HIS A 69 2.53 -26.87 5.27
C HIS A 69 1.49 -25.77 5.06
N ILE A 70 0.64 -25.92 4.03
CA ILE A 70 -0.48 -25.02 3.75
C ILE A 70 -1.65 -25.26 4.72
N SER A 71 -2.05 -26.51 4.98
CA SER A 71 -3.12 -26.82 5.96
C SER A 71 -2.77 -26.43 7.40
N CYS A 72 -1.49 -26.47 7.80
CA CYS A 72 -1.09 -26.04 9.14
C CYS A 72 -1.12 -24.51 9.33
N ARG A 73 -1.03 -23.72 8.24
CA ARG A 73 -1.25 -22.26 8.27
C ARG A 73 -2.73 -21.89 8.19
N ILE A 74 -3.53 -22.63 7.42
CA ILE A 74 -4.99 -22.38 7.29
C ILE A 74 -5.74 -22.81 8.56
N GLY A 75 -5.35 -23.91 9.21
CA GLY A 75 -5.97 -24.39 10.46
C GLY A 75 -5.81 -23.48 11.69
N LYS A 76 -5.05 -22.38 11.59
CA LYS A 76 -4.94 -21.34 12.65
C LYS A 76 -5.75 -20.06 12.35
N MET A 77 -6.48 -20.00 11.24
CA MET A 77 -7.38 -18.90 10.91
C MET A 77 -8.71 -19.51 10.47
N GLY A 78 -9.65 -19.61 11.40
CA GLY A 78 -10.94 -20.28 11.17
C GLY A 78 -11.75 -19.60 10.06
N HIS A 79 -11.76 -20.20 8.88
CA HIS A 79 -12.75 -19.99 7.83
C HIS A 79 -12.91 -21.30 7.04
N GLU A 80 -14.16 -21.74 6.89
CA GLU A 80 -14.57 -22.94 6.16
C GLU A 80 -14.35 -22.76 4.64
N ALA A 81 -13.88 -23.81 3.97
CA ALA A 81 -13.72 -23.85 2.53
C ALA A 81 -14.93 -24.53 1.89
N ASP A 82 -15.73 -23.80 1.11
CA ASP A 82 -16.85 -24.35 0.35
C ASP A 82 -16.38 -24.95 -0.99
N GLY A 83 -16.63 -26.26 -1.15
CA GLY A 83 -16.96 -27.01 -2.38
C GLY A 83 -16.10 -26.87 -3.66
N LEU A 84 -15.34 -27.93 -4.02
CA LEU A 84 -14.90 -28.18 -5.39
C LEU A 84 -16.01 -28.88 -6.20
N HIS A 85 -16.29 -28.43 -7.43
CA HIS A 85 -17.14 -29.16 -8.38
C HIS A 85 -16.40 -29.46 -9.70
N ARG A 86 -16.50 -30.73 -10.14
CA ARG A 86 -16.16 -31.21 -11.48
C ARG A 86 -17.30 -30.92 -12.45
N ARG A 87 -17.02 -30.33 -13.61
CA ARG A 87 -17.83 -30.54 -14.83
C ARG A 87 -17.02 -31.44 -15.78
N GLY A 88 -17.64 -32.50 -16.29
CA GLY A 88 -17.06 -33.45 -17.26
C GLY A 88 -16.81 -32.81 -18.63
N SER A 89 -16.29 -33.48 -19.67
CA SER A 89 -16.01 -34.90 -19.91
C SER A 89 -15.06 -35.01 -21.12
N GLY A 90 -14.09 -35.94 -21.09
CA GLY A 90 -13.39 -36.44 -22.28
C GLY A 90 -12.04 -35.80 -22.63
N GLU A 91 -11.00 -36.65 -22.68
CA GLU A 91 -9.61 -36.48 -23.17
C GLU A 91 -8.53 -35.83 -22.28
N PRO A 92 -7.28 -36.38 -22.27
CA PRO A 92 -6.24 -36.03 -21.31
C PRO A 92 -5.44 -34.81 -21.79
N SER A 93 -5.73 -33.65 -21.20
CA SER A 93 -4.88 -32.44 -21.32
C SER A 93 -4.20 -32.15 -19.98
N PRO A 94 -3.01 -31.52 -19.96
CA PRO A 94 -2.22 -31.33 -18.75
C PRO A 94 -3.02 -30.54 -17.71
N LEU A 95 -3.00 -31.05 -16.47
CA LEU A 95 -3.71 -30.55 -15.29
C LEU A 95 -3.64 -29.01 -15.18
N ARG A 96 -4.73 -28.33 -15.56
CA ARG A 96 -4.96 -26.92 -15.26
C ARG A 96 -5.50 -26.80 -13.84
N TRP A 97 -4.66 -26.36 -12.91
CA TRP A 97 -5.10 -25.89 -11.60
C TRP A 97 -5.21 -24.37 -11.64
N VAL A 98 -6.42 -23.84 -11.69
CA VAL A 98 -6.68 -22.43 -11.37
C VAL A 98 -7.06 -22.38 -9.90
N ILE A 99 -6.12 -21.98 -9.05
CA ILE A 99 -6.43 -21.70 -7.64
C ILE A 99 -7.07 -20.31 -7.60
N HIS A 100 -8.40 -20.25 -7.44
CA HIS A 100 -9.08 -19.01 -7.10
C HIS A 100 -8.80 -18.64 -5.63
N MET A 101 -7.74 -17.88 -5.39
CA MET A 101 -7.58 -17.18 -4.11
C MET A 101 -8.39 -15.87 -4.16
N LYS A 102 -9.67 -15.93 -3.77
CA LYS A 102 -10.40 -14.71 -3.42
C LYS A 102 -9.82 -14.17 -2.10
N GLY A 103 -9.31 -12.93 -2.11
CA GLY A 103 -9.07 -12.18 -0.87
C GLY A 103 -7.63 -11.79 -0.52
N LEU A 104 -6.67 -11.87 -1.43
CA LEU A 104 -5.29 -11.43 -1.16
C LEU A 104 -4.89 -10.35 -2.17
N GLY A 105 -4.88 -9.08 -1.73
CA GLY A 105 -4.38 -7.91 -2.45
C GLY A 105 -2.86 -7.91 -2.69
N PHE A 106 -2.25 -9.07 -2.93
CA PHE A 106 -0.82 -9.25 -3.10
C PHE A 106 -0.48 -9.35 -4.59
N CYS A 107 0.11 -8.29 -5.16
CA CYS A 107 0.69 -8.35 -6.51
C CYS A 107 1.97 -9.22 -6.59
N ASN A 108 2.58 -9.57 -5.44
CA ASN A 108 3.90 -10.22 -5.39
C ASN A 108 3.85 -11.76 -5.40
N LEU A 109 2.68 -12.38 -5.60
CA LEU A 109 2.51 -13.84 -5.58
C LEU A 109 1.93 -14.41 -6.88
N LEU A 110 1.98 -13.66 -7.98
CA LEU A 110 1.76 -14.23 -9.31
C LEU A 110 3.07 -14.82 -9.82
N TYR A 111 3.30 -16.09 -9.48
CA TYR A 111 4.25 -16.93 -10.22
C TYR A 111 3.61 -17.21 -11.57
N VAL A 112 3.94 -16.39 -12.58
CA VAL A 112 3.50 -16.60 -13.96
C VAL A 112 4.41 -17.67 -14.57
N GLY A 113 4.17 -18.94 -14.21
CA GLY A 113 4.75 -20.07 -14.94
C GLY A 113 3.96 -20.26 -16.24
N ASP A 114 4.65 -20.19 -17.39
CA ASP A 114 4.19 -20.48 -18.77
C ASP A 114 2.79 -19.97 -19.21
N ALA A 115 2.15 -19.11 -18.42
CA ALA A 115 0.93 -18.43 -18.79
C ALA A 115 1.29 -17.22 -19.66
N ASN A 116 0.87 -17.26 -20.92
CA ASN A 116 1.10 -16.22 -21.92
C ASN A 116 1.04 -14.81 -21.32
N ILE A 117 2.17 -14.10 -21.34
CA ILE A 117 2.26 -12.68 -20.99
C ILE A 117 1.28 -11.86 -21.86
N ASP A 118 1.05 -12.29 -23.11
CA ASP A 118 -0.01 -11.75 -23.99
C ASP A 118 -1.42 -11.90 -23.39
N PHE A 119 -1.69 -12.98 -22.65
CA PHE A 119 -2.97 -13.16 -21.94
C PHE A 119 -3.06 -12.22 -20.73
N LEU A 120 -1.98 -11.96 -20.00
CA LEU A 120 -2.00 -11.01 -18.87
C LEU A 120 -2.04 -9.54 -19.30
N LEU A 121 -1.45 -9.23 -20.46
CA LEU A 121 -1.50 -7.89 -21.06
C LEU A 121 -2.84 -7.62 -21.78
N ARG A 122 -3.54 -8.67 -22.27
CA ARG A 122 -4.81 -8.54 -23.01
C ARG A 122 -6.07 -8.93 -22.23
N ASN A 123 -6.01 -9.78 -21.20
CA ASN A 123 -7.18 -10.13 -20.37
C ASN A 123 -7.25 -9.28 -19.10
N THR A 124 -8.16 -8.33 -19.16
CA THR A 124 -8.64 -7.44 -18.11
C THR A 124 -9.42 -8.15 -16.97
N ASN A 125 -9.55 -9.48 -16.97
CA ASN A 125 -10.54 -10.18 -16.12
C ASN A 125 -10.04 -10.73 -14.77
N CYS A 126 -8.83 -10.41 -14.32
CA CYS A 126 -8.45 -10.66 -12.93
C CYS A 126 -8.65 -9.37 -12.15
N GLU A 127 -9.58 -9.30 -11.18
CA GLU A 127 -9.89 -8.09 -10.39
C GLU A 127 -8.64 -7.39 -9.76
N LEU A 128 -7.53 -8.12 -9.62
CA LEU A 128 -6.22 -7.62 -9.15
C LEU A 128 -5.35 -6.99 -10.26
N LEU A 129 -5.58 -7.37 -11.52
CA LEU A 129 -4.98 -6.84 -12.74
C LEU A 129 -5.89 -5.84 -13.49
N THR A 130 -7.21 -5.85 -13.22
CA THR A 130 -8.19 -4.90 -13.79
C THR A 130 -8.09 -3.50 -13.19
N ARG A 131 -7.47 -3.32 -12.01
CA ARG A 131 -7.10 -1.99 -11.51
C ARG A 131 -5.84 -1.54 -12.24
N MET A 132 -6.05 -0.76 -13.30
CA MET A 132 -4.99 0.03 -13.93
C MET A 132 -4.14 0.72 -12.85
N ASP A 133 -2.82 0.55 -12.96
CA ASP A 133 -1.89 1.11 -11.99
C ASP A 133 -1.77 2.61 -12.24
N LEU A 134 -2.27 3.41 -11.30
CA LEU A 134 -2.21 4.87 -11.34
C LEU A 134 -0.77 5.38 -11.53
N GLY A 135 0.24 4.63 -11.07
CA GLY A 135 1.65 4.93 -11.29
C GLY A 135 2.03 4.90 -12.77
N VAL A 136 1.53 3.92 -13.54
CA VAL A 136 1.80 3.80 -14.98
C VAL A 136 1.12 4.92 -15.77
N LEU A 137 -0.12 5.27 -15.42
CA LEU A 137 -0.82 6.42 -16.02
C LEU A 137 -0.07 7.74 -15.75
N ALA A 138 0.40 7.92 -14.52
CA ALA A 138 1.20 9.08 -14.13
C ALA A 138 2.54 9.14 -14.88
N ALA A 139 3.22 8.00 -15.05
CA ALA A 139 4.45 7.92 -15.83
C ALA A 139 4.24 8.28 -17.31
N SER A 140 3.14 7.78 -17.91
CA SER A 140 2.75 8.13 -19.28
C SER A 140 2.47 9.63 -19.43
N LEU A 141 1.73 10.21 -18.48
CA LEU A 141 1.45 11.64 -18.46
C LEU A 141 2.73 12.48 -18.29
N TYR A 142 3.63 12.06 -17.39
CA TYR A 142 4.91 12.71 -17.19
C TYR A 142 5.74 12.75 -18.48
N LYS A 143 5.84 11.61 -19.19
CA LYS A 143 6.51 11.52 -20.50
C LYS A 143 5.94 12.52 -21.50
N LYS A 144 4.61 12.55 -21.65
CA LYS A 144 3.91 13.47 -22.56
C LYS A 144 4.17 14.94 -22.22
N SER A 145 4.14 15.29 -20.93
CA SER A 145 4.28 16.67 -20.48
C SER A 145 5.67 17.27 -20.71
N ARG A 146 6.74 16.46 -20.66
CA ARG A 146 8.13 16.94 -20.75
C ARG A 146 8.79 16.74 -22.10
N GLY A 147 8.20 15.94 -22.99
CA GLY A 147 8.71 15.71 -24.35
C GLY A 147 10.10 15.05 -24.41
N GLY A 148 10.61 14.56 -23.29
CA GLY A 148 11.92 13.93 -23.15
C GLY A 148 11.81 12.48 -22.68
N GLY A 149 12.96 11.78 -22.65
CA GLY A 149 13.02 10.39 -22.22
C GLY A 149 12.75 10.22 -20.73
N VAL A 150 12.03 9.17 -20.35
CA VAL A 150 11.66 8.86 -18.97
C VAL A 150 12.44 7.65 -18.47
N ARG A 151 13.29 7.87 -17.46
CA ARG A 151 14.01 6.82 -16.73
C ARG A 151 13.28 6.51 -15.43
N ILE A 152 12.94 5.24 -15.22
CA ILE A 152 12.21 4.79 -14.03
C ILE A 152 13.05 3.81 -13.22
N PHE A 153 13.04 3.96 -11.91
CA PHE A 153 13.56 2.96 -10.98
C PHE A 153 12.40 2.29 -10.25
N ASP A 154 12.22 0.99 -10.47
CA ASP A 154 11.27 0.14 -9.75
C ASP A 154 12.05 -0.59 -8.65
N ALA A 155 12.02 -0.03 -7.44
CA ALA A 155 12.96 -0.35 -6.37
C ALA A 155 12.78 -1.74 -5.77
N MET A 156 11.54 -2.23 -5.78
CA MET A 156 11.10 -3.50 -5.18
C MET A 156 10.11 -4.19 -6.13
N CYS A 157 10.62 -4.61 -7.28
CA CYS A 157 9.80 -4.96 -8.44
C CYS A 157 9.09 -6.32 -8.33
N GLY A 158 9.42 -7.16 -7.34
CA GLY A 158 8.86 -8.49 -7.17
C GLY A 158 9.10 -9.35 -8.40
N CYS A 159 8.03 -9.71 -9.11
CA CYS A 159 8.13 -10.45 -10.38
C CYS A 159 8.43 -9.58 -11.60
N GLY A 160 8.57 -8.26 -11.46
CA GLY A 160 8.88 -7.33 -12.55
C GLY A 160 7.66 -6.89 -13.38
N ILE A 161 6.44 -7.21 -12.95
CA ILE A 161 5.23 -6.87 -13.71
C ILE A 161 5.03 -5.37 -13.85
N ARG A 162 5.32 -4.57 -12.81
CA ARG A 162 5.18 -3.12 -12.89
C ARG A 162 6.24 -2.51 -13.79
N SER A 163 7.49 -2.95 -13.65
CA SER A 163 8.57 -2.63 -14.60
C SER A 163 8.19 -2.89 -16.06
N LEU A 164 7.59 -4.06 -16.36
CA LEU A 164 7.11 -4.37 -17.71
C LEU A 164 6.03 -3.39 -18.18
N ARG A 165 5.07 -3.08 -17.31
CA ARG A 165 3.99 -2.12 -17.64
C ARG A 165 4.51 -0.70 -17.84
N TYR A 166 5.52 -0.27 -17.10
CA TYR A 166 6.21 0.99 -17.35
C TYR A 166 6.85 1.02 -18.74
N LEU A 167 7.51 -0.06 -19.15
CA LEU A 167 8.14 -0.16 -20.48
C LEU A 167 7.14 -0.19 -21.63
N VAL A 168 6.06 -0.96 -21.48
CA VAL A 168 5.10 -1.25 -22.55
C VAL A 168 3.99 -0.21 -22.61
N GLN A 169 3.39 0.11 -21.48
CA GLN A 169 2.17 0.93 -21.43
C GLN A 169 2.48 2.42 -21.21
N ALA A 170 3.43 2.75 -20.33
CA ALA A 170 3.91 4.13 -20.19
C ALA A 170 5.00 4.49 -21.21
N GLU A 171 5.45 3.51 -22.00
CA GLU A 171 6.53 3.63 -22.98
C GLU A 171 7.82 4.23 -22.39
N ALA A 172 8.13 3.96 -21.12
CA ALA A 172 9.33 4.48 -20.49
C ALA A 172 10.59 4.09 -21.29
N ASP A 173 11.48 5.05 -21.51
CA ASP A 173 12.70 4.87 -22.30
C ASP A 173 13.65 3.87 -21.65
N PHE A 174 13.69 3.90 -20.32
CA PHE A 174 14.47 2.96 -19.53
C PHE A 174 13.80 2.63 -18.20
N VAL A 175 13.81 1.36 -17.82
CA VAL A 175 13.39 0.89 -16.49
C VAL A 175 14.48 0.08 -15.83
N TRP A 176 14.91 0.51 -14.65
CA TRP A 176 15.75 -0.28 -13.76
C TRP A 176 14.84 -1.02 -12.77
N ALA A 177 14.67 -2.32 -13.00
CA ALA A 177 13.92 -3.23 -12.16
C ALA A 177 14.84 -3.84 -11.09
N ASN A 178 14.61 -3.51 -9.82
CA ASN A 178 15.40 -4.05 -8.71
C ASN A 178 14.51 -4.83 -7.74
N ASP A 179 15.00 -5.97 -7.24
CA ASP A 179 14.36 -6.68 -6.13
C ASP A 179 15.40 -7.39 -5.27
N ALA A 180 15.41 -7.12 -3.96
CA ALA A 180 16.41 -7.67 -3.06
C ALA A 180 16.40 -9.21 -2.98
N ASN A 181 15.29 -9.87 -3.36
CA ASN A 181 15.22 -11.32 -3.43
C ASN A 181 15.78 -11.83 -4.76
N GLU A 182 16.95 -12.48 -4.70
CA GLU A 182 17.59 -13.08 -5.86
C GLU A 182 16.78 -14.23 -6.48
N GLU A 183 15.89 -14.88 -5.74
CA GLU A 183 15.01 -15.94 -6.26
C GLU A 183 14.10 -15.43 -7.39
N ASN A 184 13.73 -14.15 -7.35
CA ASN A 184 12.89 -13.51 -8.36
C ASN A 184 13.62 -13.28 -9.70
N ARG A 185 14.95 -13.44 -9.75
CA ARG A 185 15.79 -13.16 -10.93
C ARG A 185 15.27 -13.80 -12.20
N LYS A 186 15.00 -15.11 -12.16
CA LYS A 186 14.55 -15.86 -13.34
C LYS A 186 13.23 -15.30 -13.87
N THR A 187 12.30 -15.01 -12.96
CA THR A 187 10.96 -14.48 -13.28
C THR A 187 11.04 -13.07 -13.85
N VAL A 188 11.82 -12.17 -13.22
CA VAL A 188 12.01 -10.80 -13.70
C VAL A 188 12.61 -10.79 -15.10
N LEU A 189 13.69 -11.55 -15.32
CA LEU A 189 14.33 -11.63 -16.62
C LEU A 189 13.40 -12.22 -17.69
N ALA A 190 12.64 -13.26 -17.36
CA ALA A 190 11.66 -13.85 -18.27
C ALA A 190 10.58 -12.84 -18.67
N ASN A 191 10.01 -12.11 -17.69
CA ASN A 191 8.96 -11.13 -17.94
C ASN A 191 9.45 -9.93 -18.79
N LEU A 192 10.67 -9.46 -18.54
CA LEU A 192 11.25 -8.34 -19.28
C LEU A 192 11.84 -8.74 -20.65
N SER A 193 12.03 -10.04 -20.92
CA SER A 193 12.66 -10.52 -22.16
C SER A 193 11.90 -10.15 -23.44
N SER A 194 10.60 -9.86 -23.33
CA SER A 194 9.75 -9.40 -24.43
C SER A 194 10.05 -7.97 -24.89
N VAL A 195 10.79 -7.20 -24.10
CA VAL A 195 11.19 -5.81 -24.40
C VAL A 195 12.68 -5.77 -24.73
N GLU A 196 13.04 -4.89 -25.67
CA GLU A 196 14.43 -4.69 -26.11
C GLU A 196 15.41 -4.52 -24.93
N ARG A 197 16.48 -5.33 -24.91
CA ARG A 197 17.41 -5.45 -23.78
C ARG A 197 18.04 -4.13 -23.32
N ARG A 198 18.23 -3.15 -24.22
CA ARG A 198 18.81 -1.84 -23.89
C ARG A 198 17.89 -0.94 -23.06
N ARG A 199 16.59 -1.23 -23.03
CA ARG A 199 15.58 -0.42 -22.34
C ARG A 199 15.40 -0.82 -20.88
N TRP A 200 16.10 -1.83 -20.39
CA TRP A 200 15.94 -2.25 -19.00
C TRP A 200 17.22 -2.80 -18.37
N LEU A 201 17.28 -2.74 -17.04
CA LEU A 201 18.30 -3.38 -16.23
C LEU A 201 17.60 -4.09 -15.07
N ALA A 202 17.99 -5.34 -14.82
CA ALA A 202 17.49 -6.11 -13.68
C ALA A 202 18.61 -6.33 -12.65
N THR A 203 18.40 -5.93 -11.40
CA THR A 203 19.35 -6.14 -10.30
C THR A 203 18.69 -6.75 -9.08
N HIS A 204 19.50 -7.33 -8.20
CA HIS A 204 19.03 -7.95 -6.96
C HIS A 204 19.82 -7.46 -5.76
N PHE A 205 19.59 -6.19 -5.40
CA PHE A 205 20.26 -5.55 -4.27
C PHE A 205 19.24 -4.88 -3.37
N ASP A 206 19.68 -4.54 -2.16
CA ASP A 206 18.95 -3.61 -1.30
C ASP A 206 18.72 -2.28 -2.04
N ALA A 207 17.48 -1.77 -2.00
CA ALA A 207 17.09 -0.60 -2.76
C ALA A 207 17.83 0.68 -2.32
N ASN A 208 18.11 0.84 -1.02
CA ASN A 208 18.87 1.99 -0.51
C ASN A 208 20.31 1.94 -1.03
N ARG A 209 20.92 0.76 -1.11
CA ARG A 209 22.24 0.59 -1.73
C ARG A 209 22.24 1.06 -3.18
N VAL A 210 21.28 0.60 -4.00
CA VAL A 210 21.21 0.99 -5.42
C VAL A 210 21.05 2.49 -5.56
N MET A 211 20.13 3.10 -4.81
CA MET A 211 19.90 4.55 -4.87
C MET A 211 21.11 5.37 -4.41
N ALA A 212 21.80 4.92 -3.35
CA ALA A 212 23.02 5.57 -2.89
C ALA A 212 24.15 5.48 -3.93
N ASP A 213 24.34 4.30 -4.54
CA ASP A 213 25.30 4.11 -5.61
C ASP A 213 24.97 5.02 -6.81
N CYS A 214 23.70 5.10 -7.23
CA CYS A 214 23.24 6.01 -8.28
C CYS A 214 23.55 7.47 -7.96
N TYR A 215 23.29 7.91 -6.73
CA TYR A 215 23.61 9.27 -6.29
C TYR A 215 25.11 9.59 -6.41
N LEU A 216 25.98 8.68 -5.98
CA LEU A 216 27.43 8.84 -6.08
C LEU A 216 27.92 8.95 -7.53
N HIS A 217 27.29 8.19 -8.44
CA HIS A 217 27.60 8.20 -9.87
C HIS A 217 26.84 9.27 -10.66
N ARG A 218 26.04 10.12 -9.99
CA ARG A 218 25.19 11.15 -10.60
C ARG A 218 24.20 10.59 -11.63
N GLU A 219 23.71 9.39 -11.37
CA GLU A 219 22.62 8.76 -12.12
C GLU A 219 21.29 9.05 -11.44
N PHE A 220 20.37 9.70 -12.17
CA PHE A 220 19.09 10.14 -11.63
C PHE A 220 17.91 9.62 -12.44
N PHE A 221 16.79 9.38 -11.75
CA PHE A 221 15.55 8.88 -12.33
C PHE A 221 14.49 9.99 -12.43
N ASP A 222 13.65 9.90 -13.44
CA ASP A 222 12.47 10.75 -13.61
C ASP A 222 11.32 10.30 -12.71
N LEU A 223 11.22 8.99 -12.48
CA LEU A 223 10.27 8.38 -11.55
C LEU A 223 10.97 7.31 -10.72
N ILE A 224 10.77 7.35 -9.41
CA ILE A 224 11.14 6.27 -8.49
C ILE A 224 9.86 5.67 -7.91
N ASP A 225 9.72 4.36 -8.03
CA ASP A 225 8.61 3.57 -7.50
C ASP A 225 9.11 2.68 -6.35
N ILE A 226 8.54 2.88 -5.17
CA ILE A 226 8.86 2.15 -3.95
C ILE A 226 7.58 1.46 -3.49
N ASP A 227 7.55 0.14 -3.66
CA ASP A 227 6.45 -0.71 -3.25
C ASP A 227 6.91 -1.72 -2.20
N SER A 228 7.03 -1.23 -0.96
CA SER A 228 7.54 -2.05 0.13
C SER A 228 6.44 -2.71 0.95
N PHE A 229 6.82 -3.79 1.64
CA PHE A 229 6.01 -4.36 2.70
C PHE A 229 6.30 -3.66 4.03
N GLY A 230 5.26 -3.17 4.70
CA GLY A 230 5.38 -2.43 5.95
C GLY A 230 5.51 -0.92 5.72
N SER A 231 6.59 -0.34 6.24
CA SER A 231 6.83 1.11 6.27
C SER A 231 7.93 1.53 5.29
N ASP A 232 7.61 2.47 4.39
CA ASP A 232 8.56 2.97 3.38
C ASP A 232 9.50 4.08 3.88
N SER A 233 9.35 4.51 5.13
CA SER A 233 10.04 5.70 5.65
C SER A 233 11.57 5.63 5.51
N SER A 234 12.15 4.43 5.56
CA SER A 234 13.59 4.20 5.41
C SER A 234 14.14 4.47 4.01
N PHE A 235 13.29 4.61 2.98
CA PHE A 235 13.72 4.79 1.59
C PHE A 235 13.66 6.24 1.11
N PHE A 236 12.93 7.12 1.81
CA PHE A 236 12.72 8.51 1.38
C PHE A 236 14.02 9.25 1.12
N ARG A 237 14.98 9.15 2.06
CA ARG A 237 16.26 9.87 1.96
C ARG A 237 17.01 9.53 0.67
N SER A 238 17.19 8.24 0.39
CA SER A 238 17.92 7.75 -0.78
C SER A 238 17.14 8.00 -2.08
N ALA A 239 15.80 7.93 -2.01
CA ALA A 239 14.94 8.25 -3.14
C ALA A 239 15.10 9.71 -3.55
N PHE A 240 15.07 10.65 -2.59
CA PHE A 240 15.28 12.06 -2.88
C PHE A 240 16.68 12.38 -3.44
N ASP A 241 17.72 11.65 -3.02
CA ASP A 241 19.08 11.83 -3.54
C ASP A 241 19.24 11.32 -4.98
N SER A 242 18.47 10.32 -5.39
CA SER A 242 18.57 9.68 -6.72
C SER A 242 17.44 10.08 -7.70
N LEU A 243 16.54 10.95 -7.28
CA LEU A 243 15.46 11.49 -8.12
C LEU A 243 15.91 12.80 -8.79
N LYS A 244 15.53 12.97 -10.06
CA LYS A 244 15.68 14.25 -10.76
C LYS A 244 14.79 15.32 -10.11
N LEU A 245 15.19 16.57 -10.30
CA LEU A 245 14.34 17.70 -9.92
C LEU A 245 13.06 17.71 -10.75
N ASP A 246 11.96 18.01 -10.06
CA ASP A 246 10.60 17.88 -10.56
C ASP A 246 10.23 16.45 -11.00
N GLY A 247 10.97 15.46 -10.49
CA GLY A 247 10.68 14.05 -10.68
C GLY A 247 9.51 13.57 -9.81
N LEU A 248 9.06 12.36 -10.13
CA LEU A 248 7.95 11.70 -9.47
C LEU A 248 8.44 10.62 -8.49
N LEU A 249 7.88 10.63 -7.29
CA LEU A 249 8.12 9.60 -6.29
C LEU A 249 6.80 8.90 -5.99
N TYR A 250 6.69 7.64 -6.38
CA TYR A 250 5.53 6.80 -6.11
C TYR A 250 5.83 5.86 -4.95
N VAL A 251 5.04 5.93 -3.88
CA VAL A 251 5.33 5.20 -2.64
C VAL A 251 4.11 4.44 -2.20
N THR A 252 4.31 3.17 -1.83
CA THR A 252 3.27 2.27 -1.37
C THR A 252 3.61 1.69 0.00
N SER A 253 2.82 2.06 1.01
CA SER A 253 2.91 1.55 2.38
C SER A 253 1.82 0.54 2.64
N THR A 254 2.12 -0.50 3.42
CA THR A 254 1.14 -1.48 3.91
C THR A 254 0.97 -1.46 5.42
N ASP A 255 1.51 -0.44 6.10
CA ASP A 255 1.40 -0.26 7.55
C ASP A 255 0.01 0.25 8.01
N GLY A 256 -0.99 -0.63 7.90
CA GLY A 256 -2.35 -0.42 8.40
C GLY A 256 -2.45 -0.32 9.94
N TYR A 257 -1.47 -0.90 10.65
CA TYR A 257 -1.52 -0.97 12.11
C TYR A 257 -1.11 0.36 12.76
N SER A 258 -0.08 1.02 12.20
CA SER A 258 0.31 2.37 12.59
C SER A 258 -0.74 3.41 12.19
N SER A 259 -1.32 3.30 10.98
CA SER A 259 -2.38 4.24 10.54
C SER A 259 -3.66 4.14 11.38
N GLY A 260 -3.97 2.94 11.90
CA GLY A 260 -5.02 2.73 12.90
C GLY A 260 -4.73 3.31 14.29
N GLY A 261 -3.50 3.80 14.54
CA GLY A 261 -3.09 4.34 15.82
C GLY A 261 -2.87 3.30 16.92
N HIS A 262 -2.67 2.02 16.55
CA HIS A 262 -2.44 0.93 17.52
C HIS A 262 -0.97 0.82 17.94
N ARG A 263 -0.04 1.44 17.20
CA ARG A 263 1.40 1.53 17.53
C ARG A 263 1.92 2.96 17.41
N PRO A 264 1.51 3.88 18.29
CA PRO A 264 1.88 5.29 18.19
C PRO A 264 3.40 5.53 18.29
N ASN A 265 4.13 4.72 19.05
CA ASN A 265 5.60 4.81 19.11
C ASN A 265 6.27 4.37 17.81
N HIS A 266 5.68 3.40 17.10
CA HIS A 266 6.19 2.95 15.80
C HIS A 266 5.93 4.02 14.74
N SER A 267 4.71 4.59 14.70
CA SER A 267 4.41 5.68 13.78
C SER A 267 5.32 6.90 14.01
N LEU A 268 5.64 7.19 15.28
CA LEU A 268 6.58 8.25 15.63
C LEU A 268 7.99 7.95 15.13
N ALA A 269 8.49 6.74 15.35
CA ALA A 269 9.83 6.34 14.91
C ALA A 269 9.97 6.33 13.38
N SER A 270 8.99 5.77 12.67
CA SER A 270 9.03 5.63 11.22
C SER A 270 8.73 6.96 10.51
N TYR A 271 7.61 7.61 10.83
CA TYR A 271 7.10 8.76 10.07
C TYR A 271 7.24 10.10 10.79
N GLY A 272 7.64 10.09 12.07
CA GLY A 272 7.68 11.31 12.89
C GLY A 272 6.32 11.79 13.35
N ALA A 273 5.29 10.96 13.18
CA ALA A 273 3.93 11.29 13.52
C ALA A 273 3.49 10.42 14.71
N TYR A 274 3.06 11.01 15.81
CA TYR A 274 2.43 10.27 16.89
C TYR A 274 0.95 10.06 16.53
N VAL A 275 0.60 8.88 16.01
CA VAL A 275 -0.74 8.58 15.51
C VAL A 275 -1.55 7.85 16.57
N ARG A 276 -2.67 8.44 16.98
CA ARG A 276 -3.67 7.83 17.86
C ARG A 276 -4.90 7.37 17.05
N PRO A 277 -5.72 6.44 17.60
CA PRO A 277 -6.89 5.92 16.90
C PRO A 277 -7.94 7.00 16.57
N MET A 278 -8.38 7.04 15.32
CA MET A 278 -9.35 7.99 14.74
C MET A 278 -10.35 7.23 13.85
N PRO A 279 -11.60 7.72 13.64
CA PRO A 279 -12.61 7.02 12.85
C PRO A 279 -12.30 6.90 11.34
N TYR A 280 -11.38 7.73 10.84
CA TYR A 280 -10.89 7.77 9.45
C TYR A 280 -9.41 7.36 9.34
N SER A 281 -9.01 6.30 10.07
CA SER A 281 -7.63 5.78 10.12
C SER A 281 -6.96 5.59 8.76
N ASN A 282 -7.73 5.17 7.76
CA ASN A 282 -7.20 4.91 6.43
C ASN A 282 -6.75 6.21 5.74
N GLU A 283 -7.46 7.32 5.96
CA GLU A 283 -6.99 8.62 5.48
C GLU A 283 -5.80 9.12 6.31
N VAL A 284 -5.79 8.86 7.62
CA VAL A 284 -4.64 9.15 8.49
C VAL A 284 -3.38 8.45 7.97
N GLY A 285 -3.49 7.22 7.48
CA GLY A 285 -2.38 6.50 6.85
C GLY A 285 -1.77 7.22 5.65
N LEU A 286 -2.61 7.71 4.71
CA LEU A 286 -2.15 8.50 3.57
C LEU A 286 -1.48 9.80 4.03
N ARG A 287 -2.08 10.50 5.00
CA ARG A 287 -1.56 11.76 5.56
C ARG A 287 -0.27 11.58 6.34
N MET A 288 -0.10 10.44 7.00
CA MET A 288 1.12 10.05 7.70
C MET A 288 2.25 9.78 6.71
N LEU A 289 1.97 9.05 5.63
CA LEU A 289 2.95 8.77 4.59
C LEU A 289 3.44 10.05 3.90
N ILE A 290 2.51 10.92 3.47
CA ILE A 290 2.85 12.23 2.89
C ILE A 290 3.61 13.09 3.91
N GLY A 291 3.17 13.10 5.17
CA GLY A 291 3.81 13.86 6.23
C GLY A 291 5.26 13.44 6.49
N GLY A 292 5.54 12.14 6.48
CA GLY A 292 6.90 11.61 6.59
C GLY A 292 7.78 12.03 5.40
N ALA A 293 7.26 11.92 4.18
CA ALA A 293 7.97 12.36 2.98
C ALA A 293 8.27 13.86 3.00
N VAL A 294 7.30 14.69 3.41
CA VAL A 294 7.47 16.15 3.54
C VAL A 294 8.54 16.49 4.57
N ARG A 295 8.53 15.83 5.74
CA ARG A 295 9.56 16.03 6.77
C ARG A 295 10.95 15.71 6.23
N ASP A 296 11.11 14.55 5.63
CA ASP A 296 12.42 14.05 5.16
C ASP A 296 12.95 14.88 3.99
N ALA A 297 12.07 15.31 3.07
CA ALA A 297 12.40 16.22 1.99
C ALA A 297 12.80 17.62 2.48
N SER A 298 12.16 18.12 3.53
CA SER A 298 12.44 19.44 4.09
C SER A 298 13.86 19.55 4.64
N VAL A 299 14.38 18.46 5.23
CA VAL A 299 15.80 18.38 5.68
C VAL A 299 16.76 18.61 4.51
N LEU A 300 16.34 18.27 3.29
CA LEU A 300 17.14 18.40 2.07
C LEU A 300 16.96 19.71 1.32
N GLY A 301 16.06 20.57 1.77
CA GLY A 301 15.66 21.75 1.00
C GLY A 301 14.81 21.41 -0.23
N TYR A 302 14.10 20.29 -0.19
CA TYR A 302 13.11 19.92 -1.21
C TYR A 302 11.69 20.19 -0.73
N ARG A 303 10.82 20.50 -1.70
CA ARG A 303 9.38 20.62 -1.52
C ARG A 303 8.72 19.39 -2.13
N VAL A 304 7.89 18.73 -1.33
CA VAL A 304 7.08 17.58 -1.76
C VAL A 304 5.61 17.99 -1.83
N SER A 305 4.96 17.66 -2.95
CA SER A 305 3.54 17.94 -3.15
C SER A 305 2.81 16.67 -3.60
N PRO A 306 1.70 16.27 -2.96
CA PRO A 306 0.92 15.14 -3.43
C PRO A 306 0.21 15.46 -4.75
N LEU A 307 0.36 14.58 -5.74
CA LEU A 307 -0.38 14.63 -7.00
C LEU A 307 -1.69 13.85 -6.90
N PHE A 308 -1.64 12.67 -6.31
CA PHE A 308 -2.82 11.90 -5.90
C PHE A 308 -2.42 10.92 -4.80
N SER A 309 -3.43 10.43 -4.10
CA SER A 309 -3.29 9.34 -3.15
C SER A 309 -4.41 8.32 -3.34
N TYR A 310 -4.14 7.08 -2.97
CA TYR A 310 -5.06 5.98 -3.20
C TYR A 310 -4.99 4.98 -2.07
N TYR A 311 -6.15 4.61 -1.53
CA TYR A 311 -6.29 3.53 -0.56
C TYR A 311 -7.00 2.33 -1.19
N SER A 312 -6.42 1.13 -1.04
CA SER A 312 -7.09 -0.13 -1.37
C SER A 312 -7.50 -0.88 -0.10
N TYR A 313 -8.74 -1.35 -0.06
CA TYR A 313 -9.29 -2.04 1.11
C TYR A 313 -8.83 -3.51 1.26
N HIS A 314 -8.49 -4.22 0.17
CA HIS A 314 -8.23 -5.67 0.16
C HIS A 314 -6.84 -6.09 0.71
N GLY A 315 -6.35 -5.33 1.68
CA GLY A 315 -4.99 -5.28 2.19
C GLY A 315 -4.71 -3.79 2.33
N PRO A 316 -4.58 -3.22 3.55
CA PRO A 316 -4.52 -1.77 3.74
C PRO A 316 -3.28 -1.21 3.04
N VAL A 317 -3.45 -0.82 1.79
CA VAL A 317 -2.39 -0.41 0.87
C VAL A 317 -2.60 1.09 0.64
N PHE A 318 -1.60 1.86 1.04
CA PHE A 318 -1.56 3.32 0.99
C PHE A 318 -0.60 3.73 -0.12
N ARG A 319 -1.12 4.20 -1.25
CA ARG A 319 -0.30 4.67 -2.37
C ARG A 319 -0.36 6.18 -2.48
N VAL A 320 0.78 6.80 -2.69
CA VAL A 320 0.87 8.25 -2.87
C VAL A 320 1.86 8.54 -4.00
N MET A 321 1.41 9.34 -4.97
CA MET A 321 2.28 9.93 -5.98
C MET A 321 2.67 11.33 -5.55
N LEU A 322 3.96 11.58 -5.45
CA LEU A 322 4.54 12.83 -5.00
C LEU A 322 5.33 13.47 -6.13
N LEU A 323 5.16 14.78 -6.29
CA LEU A 323 6.07 15.62 -7.07
C LEU A 323 7.13 16.21 -6.14
N VAL A 324 8.40 16.06 -6.51
CA VAL A 324 9.54 16.56 -5.72
C VAL A 324 10.22 17.70 -6.47
N ASN A 325 10.11 18.92 -5.94
CA ASN A 325 10.69 20.12 -6.53
C ASN A 325 11.76 20.72 -5.60
N ARG A 326 12.63 21.58 -6.15
CA ARG A 326 13.37 22.53 -5.30
C ARG A 326 12.40 23.54 -4.72
N GLY A 327 12.53 23.85 -3.44
CA GLY A 327 11.66 24.85 -2.85
C GLY A 327 12.00 25.13 -1.40
N LYS A 328 11.45 26.24 -0.92
CA LYS A 328 11.46 26.55 0.51
C LYS A 328 10.64 25.52 1.27
N LEU A 329 10.85 25.51 2.60
CA LEU A 329 10.08 24.72 3.54
C LEU A 329 8.56 24.77 3.23
N PRO A 330 7.84 23.67 3.47
CA PRO A 330 6.40 23.63 3.25
C PRO A 330 5.72 24.80 3.97
N GLU A 331 4.74 25.41 3.31
CA GLU A 331 3.92 26.42 3.95
C GLU A 331 3.35 25.84 5.25
N ASN A 332 3.53 26.54 6.37
CA ASN A 332 3.20 26.09 7.74
C ASN A 332 1.74 25.57 7.89
N ARG A 333 0.88 25.85 6.90
CA ARG A 333 -0.52 25.44 6.82
C ARG A 333 -0.78 23.98 6.44
N HIS A 334 0.13 23.27 5.77
CA HIS A 334 -0.18 21.91 5.25
C HIS A 334 0.49 20.77 6.02
N TYR A 335 1.31 21.08 7.02
CA TYR A 335 1.94 20.10 7.89
C TYR A 335 1.64 20.46 9.35
N GLY A 336 0.81 19.67 10.03
CA GLY A 336 0.28 20.04 11.34
C GLY A 336 -0.45 18.89 12.04
N PHE A 337 -1.34 19.23 12.96
CA PHE A 337 -1.99 18.27 13.85
C PHE A 337 -3.48 18.15 13.50
N ILE A 338 -4.05 17.00 13.79
CA ILE A 338 -5.49 16.79 13.74
C ILE A 338 -5.99 16.34 15.09
N SER A 339 -7.18 16.79 15.47
CA SER A 339 -7.87 16.35 16.67
C SER A 339 -9.23 15.73 16.33
N TYR A 340 -9.68 14.82 17.19
CA TYR A 340 -11.00 14.23 17.17
C TYR A 340 -11.55 14.17 18.59
N CYS A 341 -12.73 14.71 18.80
CA CYS A 341 -13.43 14.60 20.08
C CYS A 341 -14.32 13.36 20.08
N LYS A 342 -14.04 12.40 20.97
CA LYS A 342 -14.86 11.18 21.09
C LYS A 342 -16.30 11.44 21.49
N LEU A 343 -16.57 12.53 22.22
CA LEU A 343 -17.92 12.88 22.70
C LEU A 343 -18.80 13.43 21.59
N CYS A 344 -18.40 14.55 20.96
CA CYS A 344 -19.23 15.19 19.93
C CYS A 344 -18.96 14.66 18.51
N GLY A 345 -17.88 13.90 18.30
CA GLY A 345 -17.45 13.40 17.00
C GLY A 345 -16.83 14.46 16.09
N ASN A 346 -16.62 15.69 16.57
CA ASN A 346 -16.04 16.75 15.76
C ASN A 346 -14.54 16.53 15.55
N SER A 347 -14.06 16.86 14.35
CA SER A 347 -12.64 16.84 13.99
C SER A 347 -12.15 18.23 13.62
N GLN A 348 -10.93 18.59 14.00
CA GLN A 348 -10.31 19.89 13.68
C GLN A 348 -8.83 19.75 13.36
N SER A 349 -8.31 20.60 12.47
CA SER A 349 -6.88 20.66 12.14
C SER A 349 -6.24 21.89 12.78
N PHE A 350 -4.97 21.76 13.14
CA PHE A 350 -4.20 22.78 13.83
C PHE A 350 -2.82 22.91 13.17
N THR A 351 -2.44 24.15 12.87
CA THR A 351 -1.07 24.48 12.47
C THR A 351 -0.17 24.53 13.71
N TRP A 352 1.15 24.58 13.50
CA TRP A 352 2.12 24.66 14.59
C TRP A 352 1.90 25.85 15.52
N GLU A 353 1.50 27.01 14.98
CA GLU A 353 1.20 28.23 15.75
C GLU A 353 0.01 28.06 16.70
N LYS A 354 -0.89 27.12 16.40
CA LYS A 354 -2.09 26.83 17.19
C LYS A 354 -1.93 25.62 18.11
N LEU A 355 -0.72 25.09 18.28
CA LEU A 355 -0.47 23.87 19.06
C LEU A 355 -0.96 23.99 20.52
N GLY A 356 -0.77 25.14 21.15
CA GLY A 356 -1.27 25.41 22.51
C GLY A 356 -2.78 25.69 22.59
N GLN A 357 -3.47 25.80 21.45
CA GLN A 357 -4.89 26.11 21.34
C GLN A 357 -5.73 24.87 21.02
N ILE A 358 -5.13 23.67 21.03
CA ILE A 358 -5.85 22.44 20.74
C ILE A 358 -6.85 22.16 21.86
N CYS A 359 -8.12 22.41 21.57
CA CYS A 359 -9.24 22.16 22.47
C CYS A 359 -10.47 21.74 21.66
N CYS A 360 -11.52 21.31 22.36
CA CYS A 360 -12.84 21.15 21.76
C CYS A 360 -13.84 22.01 22.53
N SER A 361 -14.74 22.67 21.81
CA SER A 361 -15.74 23.58 22.36
C SER A 361 -16.98 22.89 22.94
N CYS A 362 -16.99 21.56 23.06
CA CYS A 362 -18.12 20.87 23.65
C CYS A 362 -18.26 21.21 25.14
N THR A 363 -19.49 21.47 25.58
CA THR A 363 -19.83 21.97 26.92
C THR A 363 -19.74 20.93 28.04
N ASN A 364 -19.23 19.72 27.76
CA ASN A 364 -19.12 18.66 28.76
C ASN A 364 -17.78 18.77 29.52
N GLY A 365 -17.80 18.84 30.86
CA GLY A 365 -16.59 18.95 31.69
C GLY A 365 -15.52 17.84 31.55
N GLU A 366 -15.76 16.82 30.73
CA GLU A 366 -14.86 15.69 30.45
C GLU A 366 -14.09 15.81 29.11
N VAL A 367 -14.11 16.98 28.45
CA VAL A 367 -13.48 17.19 27.14
C VAL A 367 -12.00 16.83 27.12
N SER A 368 -11.25 17.20 28.17
CA SER A 368 -9.80 17.02 28.24
C SER A 368 -9.37 15.56 28.08
N ASN A 369 -10.15 14.60 28.60
CA ASN A 369 -9.89 13.17 28.47
C ASN A 369 -10.44 12.56 27.17
N SER A 370 -11.33 13.28 26.49
CA SER A 370 -12.05 12.81 25.31
C SER A 370 -11.41 13.22 23.99
N LEU A 371 -10.49 14.19 24.02
CA LEU A 371 -9.80 14.70 22.84
C LEU A 371 -8.64 13.77 22.46
N VAL A 372 -8.68 13.30 21.22
CA VAL A 372 -7.59 12.57 20.58
C VAL A 372 -6.84 13.55 19.70
N VAL A 373 -5.52 13.56 19.76
CA VAL A 373 -4.66 14.38 18.90
C VAL A 373 -3.65 13.47 18.22
N SER A 374 -3.49 13.63 16.91
CA SER A 374 -2.50 12.94 16.09
C SER A 374 -1.70 13.95 15.28
N GLY A 375 -0.39 13.75 15.18
CA GLY A 375 0.46 14.67 14.42
C GLY A 375 1.97 14.55 14.72
N PRO A 376 2.78 15.32 13.98
CA PRO A 376 2.39 16.07 12.79
C PRO A 376 2.09 15.16 11.58
N LEU A 377 1.15 15.57 10.74
CA LEU A 377 0.65 14.88 9.55
C LEU A 377 0.49 15.89 8.40
N TRP A 378 0.34 15.38 7.18
CA TRP A 378 -0.15 16.21 6.08
C TRP A 378 -1.63 16.57 6.26
N ILE A 379 -1.92 17.86 6.43
CA ILE A 379 -3.29 18.40 6.60
C ILE A 379 -3.79 19.13 5.34
N GLY A 380 -2.96 19.24 4.30
CA GLY A 380 -3.35 19.80 3.01
C GLY A 380 -4.19 18.85 2.13
N PRO A 381 -4.44 19.25 0.86
CA PRO A 381 -5.12 18.44 -0.14
C PRO A 381 -4.39 17.12 -0.42
N LEU A 382 -5.14 16.04 -0.59
CA LEU A 382 -4.59 14.71 -0.89
C LEU A 382 -4.32 14.48 -2.39
N HIS A 383 -4.93 15.32 -3.23
CA HIS A 383 -4.91 15.21 -4.68
C HIS A 383 -4.75 16.59 -5.30
N ASN A 384 -4.05 16.65 -6.42
CA ASN A 384 -3.97 17.85 -7.25
C ASN A 384 -5.05 17.75 -8.34
N LYS A 385 -6.07 18.62 -8.25
CA LYS A 385 -7.23 18.59 -9.15
C LYS A 385 -6.84 18.66 -10.63
N ALA A 386 -5.90 19.54 -10.97
CA ALA A 386 -5.45 19.72 -12.35
C ALA A 386 -4.77 18.45 -12.87
N TYR A 387 -3.83 17.91 -12.09
CA TYR A 387 -3.11 16.68 -12.45
C TYR A 387 -4.03 15.48 -12.62
N VAL A 388 -4.98 15.26 -11.70
CA VAL A 388 -5.93 14.14 -11.81
C VAL A 388 -6.89 14.33 -12.99
N THR A 389 -7.26 15.58 -13.32
CA THR A 389 -8.05 15.89 -14.52
C THR A 389 -7.27 15.56 -15.79
N GLU A 390 -5.98 15.88 -15.84
CA GLU A 390 -5.10 15.49 -16.94
C GLU A 390 -4.96 13.96 -17.05
N MET A 391 -4.85 13.25 -15.92
CA MET A 391 -4.86 11.78 -15.90
C MET A 391 -6.14 11.21 -16.50
N LEU A 392 -7.30 11.77 -16.14
CA LEU A 392 -8.60 11.35 -16.70
C LEU A 392 -8.69 11.59 -18.21
N ASN A 393 -8.21 12.74 -18.68
CA ASN A 393 -8.17 13.03 -20.10
C ASN A 393 -7.20 12.10 -20.84
N ALA A 394 -6.04 11.83 -20.26
CA ALA A 394 -5.05 10.93 -20.82
C ALA A 394 -5.58 9.49 -20.92
N SER A 395 -6.30 8.99 -19.90
CA SER A 395 -6.86 7.64 -19.90
C SER A 395 -7.93 7.45 -20.98
N ARG A 396 -8.72 8.49 -21.27
CA ARG A 396 -9.73 8.49 -22.35
C ARG A 396 -9.07 8.44 -23.74
N GLN A 397 -7.96 9.16 -23.93
CA GLN A 397 -7.28 9.27 -25.22
C GLN A 397 -6.45 8.03 -25.59
N SER A 398 -5.91 7.33 -24.60
CA SER A 398 -4.97 6.24 -24.85
C SER A 398 -5.67 4.91 -25.20
N GLY A 399 -7.01 4.87 -25.21
CA GLY A 399 -7.78 3.64 -25.43
C GLY A 399 -7.73 2.66 -24.26
N TRP A 400 -7.31 3.11 -23.07
CA TRP A 400 -7.26 2.29 -21.85
C TRP A 400 -8.64 2.15 -21.20
N VAL A 401 -9.62 2.88 -21.72
CA VAL A 401 -11.05 2.78 -21.42
C VAL A 401 -11.72 2.27 -22.69
N GLU A 402 -12.42 1.13 -22.60
CA GLU A 402 -13.21 0.58 -23.71
C GLU A 402 -14.22 1.63 -24.22
N PRO A 403 -14.36 1.83 -25.54
CA PRO A 403 -15.38 2.72 -26.09
C PRO A 403 -16.79 2.24 -25.72
N GLY A 404 -17.48 2.99 -24.86
CA GLY A 404 -18.89 2.75 -24.52
C GLY A 404 -19.17 2.15 -23.14
N GLY A 405 -18.15 1.95 -22.29
CA GLY A 405 -18.32 1.55 -20.89
C GLY A 405 -17.63 2.52 -19.93
N CYS A 406 -18.33 3.00 -18.89
CA CYS A 406 -17.71 3.77 -17.81
C CYS A 406 -16.79 2.83 -17.00
N SER A 407 -15.49 2.85 -17.31
CA SER A 407 -14.49 2.02 -16.64
C SER A 407 -14.41 2.38 -15.15
N ASP A 408 -14.06 1.42 -14.30
CA ASP A 408 -13.90 1.66 -12.86
C ASP A 408 -12.77 2.67 -12.56
N LEU A 409 -11.80 2.82 -13.47
CA LEU A 409 -10.78 3.86 -13.38
C LEU A 409 -11.35 5.25 -13.58
N GLU A 410 -12.20 5.44 -14.59
CA GLU A 410 -12.83 6.74 -14.86
C GLU A 410 -13.64 7.20 -13.64
N LYS A 411 -14.46 6.31 -13.08
CA LYS A 411 -15.21 6.59 -11.84
C LYS A 411 -14.28 6.95 -10.68
N LEU A 412 -13.16 6.24 -10.54
CA LEU A 412 -12.16 6.52 -9.52
C LEU A 412 -11.56 7.91 -9.72
N LEU A 413 -11.09 8.25 -10.93
CA LEU A 413 -10.48 9.54 -11.23
C LEU A 413 -11.48 10.69 -11.04
N GLU A 414 -12.72 10.54 -11.47
CA GLU A 414 -13.81 11.49 -11.20
C GLU A 414 -14.04 11.66 -9.69
N GLN A 415 -13.99 10.57 -8.93
CA GLN A 415 -14.11 10.61 -7.48
C GLN A 415 -12.92 11.36 -6.84
N LEU A 416 -11.68 11.11 -7.29
CA LEU A 416 -10.50 11.83 -6.82
C LEU A 416 -10.56 13.34 -7.16
N ILE A 417 -11.10 13.70 -8.34
CA ILE A 417 -11.33 15.10 -8.73
C ILE A 417 -12.33 15.77 -7.77
N ASN A 418 -13.44 15.08 -7.44
CA ASN A 418 -14.44 15.58 -6.49
C ASN A 418 -13.88 15.71 -5.06
N GLU A 419 -12.96 14.83 -4.66
CA GLU A 419 -12.24 14.94 -3.39
C GLU A 419 -11.16 16.03 -3.36
N SER A 420 -10.81 16.60 -4.52
CA SER A 420 -9.79 17.65 -4.63
C SER A 420 -10.33 19.06 -4.37
N ASP A 421 -11.58 19.18 -3.94
CA ASP A 421 -12.21 20.45 -3.61
C ASP A 421 -11.51 21.09 -2.38
N PRO A 422 -10.96 22.31 -2.50
CA PRO A 422 -10.25 22.97 -1.42
C PRO A 422 -11.12 23.34 -0.22
N GLU A 423 -12.45 23.37 -0.38
CA GLU A 423 -13.37 23.62 0.73
C GLU A 423 -13.60 22.38 1.60
N LEU A 424 -13.22 21.18 1.14
CA LEU A 424 -13.36 19.96 1.93
C LEU A 424 -12.36 19.91 3.09
N SER A 425 -12.85 19.48 4.25
CA SER A 425 -11.99 19.18 5.40
C SER A 425 -11.25 17.84 5.22
N PHE A 426 -10.19 17.66 6.01
CA PHE A 426 -9.55 16.37 6.17
C PHE A 426 -10.49 15.34 6.82
N GLY A 427 -10.19 14.06 6.60
CA GLY A 427 -10.96 12.94 7.10
C GLY A 427 -12.24 12.71 6.29
N TYR A 428 -12.91 11.63 6.61
CA TYR A 428 -14.25 11.32 6.11
C TYR A 428 -15.16 10.95 7.28
N ILE A 429 -16.45 11.14 7.09
CA ILE A 429 -17.49 10.80 8.05
C ILE A 429 -18.24 9.60 7.49
N LYS A 430 -18.25 8.48 8.22
CA LYS A 430 -19.10 7.33 7.88
C LYS A 430 -20.54 7.66 8.25
N LEU A 431 -21.48 7.31 7.38
CA LEU A 431 -22.89 7.55 7.66
C LEU A 431 -23.39 6.75 8.88
N ASP A 432 -22.84 5.57 9.10
CA ASP A 432 -23.13 4.77 10.30
C ASP A 432 -22.74 5.52 11.59
N GLU A 433 -21.68 6.33 11.54
CA GLU A 433 -21.25 7.16 12.67
C GLU A 433 -22.26 8.28 12.95
N VAL A 434 -22.77 8.92 11.89
CA VAL A 434 -23.81 9.95 11.98
C VAL A 434 -25.11 9.33 12.52
N ALA A 435 -25.53 8.21 11.95
CA ALA A 435 -26.76 7.51 12.34
C ALA A 435 -26.73 7.05 13.80
N SER A 436 -25.61 6.45 14.23
CA SER A 436 -25.38 6.02 15.61
C SER A 436 -25.47 7.20 16.59
N ARG A 437 -24.84 8.33 16.28
CA ARG A 437 -24.88 9.55 17.12
C ARG A 437 -26.25 10.21 17.12
N ALA A 438 -26.94 10.19 15.98
CA ALA A 438 -28.28 10.72 15.84
C ALA A 438 -29.34 9.84 16.52
N LYS A 439 -29.03 8.56 16.78
CA LYS A 439 -29.95 7.49 17.25
C LYS A 439 -31.08 7.21 16.25
N ILE A 440 -30.71 7.10 14.97
CA ILE A 440 -31.64 6.91 13.86
C ILE A 440 -31.14 5.81 12.90
N ASN A 441 -31.98 5.41 11.94
CA ASN A 441 -31.54 4.58 10.82
C ASN A 441 -30.67 5.40 9.85
N SER A 442 -29.68 4.75 9.22
CA SER A 442 -28.78 5.45 8.30
C SER A 442 -29.57 6.08 7.14
N PRO A 443 -29.49 7.41 6.94
CA PRO A 443 -30.13 8.04 5.80
C PRO A 443 -29.44 7.60 4.49
N PRO A 444 -30.15 7.63 3.34
CA PRO A 444 -29.51 7.36 2.05
C PRO A 444 -28.41 8.40 1.76
N LEU A 445 -27.22 7.92 1.38
CA LEU A 445 -26.02 8.74 1.11
C LEU A 445 -26.31 9.92 0.17
N ARG A 446 -27.02 9.67 -0.93
CA ARG A 446 -27.35 10.70 -1.93
C ARG A 446 -28.25 11.79 -1.35
N THR A 447 -29.20 11.43 -0.49
CA THR A 447 -30.14 12.36 0.15
C THR A 447 -29.40 13.25 1.16
N LEU A 448 -28.54 12.66 1.99
CA LEU A 448 -27.74 13.44 2.93
C LEU A 448 -26.81 14.42 2.21
N MET A 449 -26.12 13.96 1.15
CA MET A 449 -25.24 14.81 0.34
C MET A 449 -26.00 15.96 -0.32
N SER A 450 -27.17 15.71 -0.93
CA SER A 450 -27.92 16.76 -1.60
C SER A 450 -28.46 17.81 -0.62
N THR A 451 -28.85 17.41 0.59
CA THR A 451 -29.24 18.35 1.64
C THR A 451 -28.04 19.17 2.13
N LEU A 452 -26.88 18.55 2.36
CA LEU A 452 -25.66 19.28 2.74
C LEU A 452 -25.27 20.33 1.69
N GLN A 453 -25.38 20.01 0.41
CA GLN A 453 -25.14 20.97 -0.69
C GLN A 453 -26.15 22.13 -0.67
N LYS A 454 -27.44 21.85 -0.43
CA LYS A 454 -28.48 22.88 -0.32
C LYS A 454 -28.25 23.83 0.85
N GLU A 455 -27.71 23.31 1.95
CA GLU A 455 -27.32 24.08 3.14
C GLU A 455 -25.98 24.84 2.96
N GLY A 456 -25.35 24.75 1.79
CA GLY A 456 -24.13 25.48 1.45
C GLY A 456 -22.82 24.83 1.90
N TYR A 457 -22.83 23.55 2.30
CA TYR A 457 -21.63 22.82 2.66
C TYR A 457 -21.00 22.11 1.44
N ALA A 458 -19.68 22.15 1.36
CA ALA A 458 -18.92 21.33 0.43
C ALA A 458 -19.06 19.86 0.83
N VAL A 459 -19.35 18.98 -0.12
CA VAL A 459 -19.50 17.55 0.15
C VAL A 459 -19.15 16.68 -1.06
N SER A 460 -18.43 15.59 -0.79
CA SER A 460 -18.09 14.57 -1.78
C SER A 460 -18.11 13.18 -1.16
N ARG A 461 -18.09 12.14 -1.99
CA ARG A 461 -17.91 10.75 -1.54
C ARG A 461 -16.45 10.47 -1.25
N SER A 462 -16.15 9.64 -0.27
CA SER A 462 -14.79 9.16 -0.01
C SER A 462 -14.47 7.89 -0.82
N HIS A 463 -13.33 7.86 -1.51
CA HIS A 463 -12.81 6.70 -2.25
C HIS A 463 -12.23 5.67 -1.28
N ILE A 464 -11.91 6.11 -0.06
CA ILE A 464 -11.27 5.32 0.99
C ILE A 464 -12.28 4.39 1.67
N ALA A 465 -13.53 4.82 1.80
CA ALA A 465 -14.57 4.09 2.50
C ALA A 465 -15.91 4.17 1.76
N SER A 466 -16.56 3.01 1.60
CA SER A 466 -17.95 2.97 1.16
C SER A 466 -18.86 3.62 2.21
N ASN A 467 -19.98 4.20 1.74
CA ASN A 467 -20.96 4.88 2.59
C ASN A 467 -20.36 5.97 3.51
N ALA A 468 -19.38 6.72 2.99
CA ALA A 468 -18.74 7.82 3.70
C ALA A 468 -18.68 9.09 2.84
N ILE A 469 -18.74 10.23 3.52
CA ILE A 469 -18.66 11.57 2.92
C ILE A 469 -17.44 12.33 3.43
N LYS A 470 -16.88 13.20 2.59
CA LYS A 470 -16.01 14.30 3.02
C LYS A 470 -16.82 15.57 3.00
N THR A 471 -16.69 16.42 4.02
CA THR A 471 -17.42 17.68 4.10
C THR A 471 -16.75 18.66 5.08
N ASN A 472 -16.97 19.96 4.89
CA ASN A 472 -16.67 20.99 5.88
C ASN A 472 -17.78 21.19 6.93
N CYS A 473 -18.89 20.44 6.80
CA CYS A 473 -19.99 20.47 7.76
C CYS A 473 -19.56 19.89 9.12
N PRO A 474 -19.73 20.60 10.24
CA PRO A 474 -19.46 20.07 11.56
C PRO A 474 -20.34 18.85 11.89
N MET A 475 -19.79 17.88 12.63
CA MET A 475 -20.52 16.65 12.99
C MET A 475 -21.88 16.92 13.66
N THR A 476 -21.97 17.96 14.49
CA THR A 476 -23.22 18.38 15.16
C THR A 476 -24.31 18.77 14.15
N VAL A 477 -23.94 19.46 13.08
CA VAL A 477 -24.86 19.86 12.01
C VAL A 477 -25.22 18.66 11.14
N CYS A 478 -24.27 17.77 10.82
CA CYS A 478 -24.57 16.51 10.13
C CYS A 478 -25.62 15.67 10.87
N ILE A 479 -25.51 15.56 12.20
CA ILE A 479 -26.48 14.87 13.06
C ILE A 479 -27.86 15.53 12.98
N GLN A 480 -27.91 16.86 13.01
CA GLN A 480 -29.17 17.61 12.96
C GLN A 480 -29.88 17.38 11.62
N ILE A 481 -29.18 17.55 10.51
CA ILE A 481 -29.70 17.30 9.16
C ILE A 481 -30.21 15.87 9.02
N ALA A 482 -29.47 14.88 9.53
CA ALA A 482 -29.87 13.49 9.47
C ALA A 482 -31.18 13.21 10.25
N ARG A 483 -31.37 13.84 11.42
CA ARG A 483 -32.62 13.74 12.19
C ARG A 483 -33.80 14.36 11.47
N ASP A 484 -33.61 15.51 10.84
CA ASP A 484 -34.68 16.20 10.14
C ASP A 484 -35.11 15.46 8.87
N LEU A 485 -34.16 14.83 8.16
CA LEU A 485 -34.47 13.91 7.06
C LEU A 485 -35.34 12.73 7.50
N GLN A 486 -35.08 12.13 8.67
CA GLN A 486 -35.90 11.02 9.17
C GLN A 486 -37.32 11.48 9.53
N LYS A 487 -37.47 12.66 10.16
CA LYS A 487 -38.79 13.23 10.47
C LYS A 487 -39.61 13.46 9.20
N CYS A 488 -39.00 14.00 8.15
CA CYS A 488 -39.67 14.21 6.86
C CYS A 488 -40.14 12.89 6.24
N GLN A 489 -39.33 11.82 6.33
CA GLN A 489 -39.72 10.49 5.81
C GLN A 489 -40.91 9.91 6.58
N ASN A 490 -40.92 10.03 7.91
CA ASN A 490 -42.01 9.53 8.74
C ASN A 490 -43.30 10.36 8.58
N GLY A 491 -43.19 11.67 8.35
CA GLY A 491 -44.33 12.56 8.12
C GLY A 491 -44.94 12.48 6.71
N SER A 492 -44.25 11.89 5.75
CA SER A 492 -44.76 11.63 4.38
C SER A 492 -45.50 10.28 4.26
N SER A 493 -45.55 9.52 5.34
CA SER A 493 -46.08 8.14 5.41
C SER A 493 -47.44 8.05 6.15
N LEU A 494 -48.01 9.20 6.50
CA LEU A 494 -49.33 9.42 7.10
C LEU A 494 -50.15 10.27 6.13
#